data_AF-A0A3N5PGG5-F1
#
_entry.id   AF-A0A3N5PGG5-F1
#
_cell.length_a   1.000
_cell.length_b   1.000
_cell.length_c   1.000
_cell.angle_alpha   90.00
_cell.angle_beta   90.00
_cell.angle_gamma   90.00
#
_symmetry.space_group_name_H-M   'P 1'
#
loop_
_entity.id
_entity.type
_entity.pdbx_description
1 polymer ?
#
loop_
_entity_poly.entity_id
_entity_poly.type
_entity_poly.pdbx_seq_one_letter_code
_entity_poly.pdbx_strand_id
1 'polypeptide(L)'
;ADVLAFQNETGTLPTRNWASGYFEGYEALSGDTMTDTILKERDTCYACVVRCKRVVETEWQGHKVEPHYGRPEYETLSTFGSYCGVDDLAAVAYANQLCNMYGMDTISCGATVAFAMDCYDRGLLTPAETGGLQLCFGSAEAMVRLTEQIARREGLGDLLAEGSARAAQRIGRGAEELVVAVKGSELPAHMPEVKRSLGLIYAVNPFGADHQSSEHDPAYEGDYETYAERMASLGLLEPQPAFSLTPEKIKFALYTEQFYSLLDSVNVCQFVYGPAWHLYSPNQLVDMVRAVTGWDLSLWEMMKVGERRLNMMRAFNVREGLGRKDDVLPAKLAQPRVGGASDGVAIDFGELEQAKDVYYAMCGWSQEGVPTRARLEELSLGWVADLLA
;
A
#
# COMPACT_ATOMS: atom_id res chain seq x y z
N ALA A 1 -12.38 -6.05 -5.69
CA ALA A 1 -12.94 -4.74 -6.08
C ALA A 1 -14.04 -4.32 -5.10
N ASP A 2 -14.77 -5.25 -4.49
CA ASP A 2 -15.82 -4.99 -3.48
C ASP A 2 -15.26 -4.22 -2.26
N VAL A 3 -13.95 -4.38 -1.98
CA VAL A 3 -13.19 -3.59 -1.00
C VAL A 3 -13.31 -2.08 -1.26
N LEU A 4 -13.49 -1.63 -2.51
CA LEU A 4 -13.56 -0.20 -2.83
C LEU A 4 -14.73 0.51 -2.15
N ALA A 5 -15.91 -0.10 -2.15
CA ALA A 5 -17.09 0.45 -1.48
C ALA A 5 -16.86 0.56 0.03
N PHE A 6 -16.34 -0.50 0.66
CA PHE A 6 -15.99 -0.51 2.07
C PHE A 6 -15.00 0.62 2.44
N GLN A 7 -13.98 0.85 1.60
CA GLN A 7 -12.99 1.90 1.87
C GLN A 7 -13.60 3.28 1.70
N ASN A 8 -14.54 3.45 0.76
CA ASN A 8 -15.28 4.70 0.62
C ASN A 8 -16.18 4.99 1.84
N GLU A 9 -16.92 3.98 2.30
CA GLU A 9 -17.84 4.08 3.44
C GLU A 9 -17.09 4.37 4.75
N THR A 10 -15.91 3.77 4.93
CA THR A 10 -15.07 3.96 6.12
C THR A 10 -14.15 5.18 6.04
N GLY A 11 -14.22 5.95 4.93
CA GLY A 11 -13.46 7.19 4.76
C GLY A 11 -11.97 6.95 4.47
N THR A 12 -11.62 5.79 3.93
CA THR A 12 -10.25 5.35 3.64
C THR A 12 -9.97 5.18 2.15
N LEU A 13 -10.84 5.64 1.25
CA LEU A 13 -10.61 5.64 -0.20
C LEU A 13 -9.98 6.98 -0.61
N PRO A 14 -8.67 7.06 -0.87
CA PRO A 14 -8.05 8.34 -1.18
C PRO A 14 -8.55 8.86 -2.53
N THR A 15 -8.83 10.17 -2.55
CA THR A 15 -9.48 10.85 -3.69
C THR A 15 -8.74 12.12 -4.03
N ARG A 16 -8.55 12.39 -5.34
CA ARG A 16 -7.92 13.60 -5.89
C ARG A 16 -6.57 13.91 -5.24
N ASN A 17 -5.61 13.00 -5.46
CA ASN A 17 -4.29 13.00 -4.82
C ASN A 17 -4.38 13.22 -3.29
N TRP A 18 -5.19 12.41 -2.58
CA TRP A 18 -5.31 12.44 -1.12
C TRP A 18 -5.93 13.72 -0.52
N ALA A 19 -6.75 14.46 -1.26
CA ALA A 19 -7.51 15.59 -0.72
C ALA A 19 -8.70 15.15 0.16
N SER A 20 -9.27 13.97 -0.11
CA SER A 20 -10.41 13.40 0.61
C SER A 20 -10.26 11.89 0.75
N GLY A 21 -10.96 11.31 1.72
CA GLY A 21 -11.13 9.86 1.88
C GLY A 21 -12.44 9.31 1.31
N TYR A 22 -13.14 10.13 0.52
CA TYR A 22 -14.41 9.81 -0.10
C TYR A 22 -14.41 10.20 -1.58
N PHE A 23 -14.99 9.37 -2.42
CA PHE A 23 -15.22 9.64 -3.83
C PHE A 23 -16.69 9.45 -4.17
N GLU A 24 -17.31 10.47 -4.74
CA GLU A 24 -18.72 10.44 -5.11
C GLU A 24 -19.03 9.44 -6.24
N GLY A 25 -18.07 9.20 -7.15
CA GLY A 25 -18.21 8.28 -8.29
C GLY A 25 -17.82 6.84 -8.00
N TYR A 26 -17.61 6.46 -6.73
CA TYR A 26 -17.05 5.15 -6.35
C TYR A 26 -17.90 3.96 -6.83
N GLU A 27 -19.23 4.10 -6.92
CA GLU A 27 -20.13 3.03 -7.34
C GLU A 27 -19.81 2.55 -8.75
N ALA A 28 -19.50 3.46 -9.67
CA ALA A 28 -19.14 3.13 -11.05
C ALA A 28 -17.85 2.30 -11.16
N LEU A 29 -16.99 2.37 -10.14
CA LEU A 29 -15.73 1.62 -10.06
C LEU A 29 -15.82 0.37 -9.17
N SER A 30 -16.99 0.11 -8.59
CA SER A 30 -17.17 -0.96 -7.62
C SER A 30 -16.95 -2.36 -8.22
N GLY A 31 -16.71 -3.34 -7.34
CA GLY A 31 -16.60 -4.73 -7.75
C GLY A 31 -17.91 -5.30 -8.31
N ASP A 32 -19.05 -4.81 -7.85
CA ASP A 32 -20.36 -5.18 -8.34
C ASP A 32 -20.57 -4.65 -9.76
N THR A 33 -20.32 -3.36 -9.99
CA THR A 33 -20.39 -2.77 -11.34
C THR A 33 -19.45 -3.47 -12.31
N MET A 34 -18.21 -3.77 -11.91
CA MET A 34 -17.30 -4.54 -12.75
C MET A 34 -17.87 -5.92 -13.11
N THR A 35 -18.48 -6.61 -12.13
CA THR A 35 -19.08 -7.94 -12.32
C THR A 35 -20.27 -7.88 -13.27
N ASP A 36 -21.10 -6.85 -13.16
CA ASP A 36 -22.32 -6.70 -13.96
C ASP A 36 -22.07 -6.19 -15.38
N THR A 37 -20.92 -5.57 -15.65
CA THR A 37 -20.65 -4.87 -16.90
C THR A 37 -19.53 -5.46 -17.74
N ILE A 38 -18.29 -5.49 -17.23
CA ILE A 38 -17.09 -5.77 -18.02
C ILE A 38 -16.44 -7.12 -17.68
N LEU A 39 -16.90 -7.81 -16.64
CA LEU A 39 -16.36 -9.10 -16.24
C LEU A 39 -16.68 -10.15 -17.30
N LYS A 40 -15.62 -10.77 -17.83
CA LYS A 40 -15.73 -11.90 -18.74
C LYS A 40 -15.73 -13.23 -18.00
N GLU A 41 -14.72 -13.44 -17.16
CA GLU A 41 -14.55 -14.68 -16.41
C GLU A 41 -13.66 -14.49 -15.18
N ARG A 42 -13.55 -15.54 -14.37
CA ARG A 42 -12.63 -15.61 -13.23
C ARG A 42 -11.52 -16.61 -13.52
N ASP A 43 -10.30 -16.19 -13.22
CA ASP A 43 -9.09 -17.00 -13.36
C ASP A 43 -8.44 -17.20 -11.98
N THR A 44 -7.28 -17.83 -11.93
CA THR A 44 -6.61 -18.14 -10.67
C THR A 44 -5.08 -18.13 -10.77
N CYS A 45 -4.45 -18.02 -9.60
CA CYS A 45 -3.03 -18.36 -9.47
C CYS A 45 -2.85 -19.88 -9.55
N TYR A 46 -1.61 -20.33 -9.77
CA TYR A 46 -1.28 -21.75 -9.77
C TYR A 46 -1.86 -22.48 -8.54
N ALA A 47 -2.58 -23.58 -8.78
CA ALA A 47 -3.22 -24.43 -7.78
C ALA A 47 -4.23 -23.75 -6.81
N CYS A 48 -4.56 -22.48 -7.01
CA CYS A 48 -5.41 -21.75 -6.07
C CYS A 48 -6.91 -21.97 -6.36
N VAL A 49 -7.68 -22.32 -5.33
CA VAL A 49 -9.13 -22.53 -5.42
C VAL A 49 -9.95 -21.26 -5.20
N VAL A 50 -9.33 -20.18 -4.69
CA VAL A 50 -10.02 -18.90 -4.41
C VAL A 50 -10.49 -18.23 -5.71
N ARG A 51 -9.73 -18.40 -6.81
CA ARG A 51 -10.01 -17.79 -8.12
C ARG A 51 -10.29 -16.28 -8.02
N CYS A 52 -9.44 -15.55 -7.29
CA CYS A 52 -9.62 -14.11 -7.05
C CYS A 52 -9.35 -13.26 -8.31
N LYS A 53 -8.54 -13.77 -9.24
CA LYS A 53 -8.25 -13.08 -10.49
C LYS A 53 -9.54 -12.96 -11.29
N ARG A 54 -9.80 -11.77 -11.80
CA ARG A 54 -10.90 -11.50 -12.72
C ARG A 54 -10.29 -11.12 -14.08
N VAL A 55 -10.98 -11.50 -15.13
CA VAL A 55 -10.63 -11.21 -16.52
C VAL A 55 -11.74 -10.33 -17.06
N VAL A 56 -11.40 -9.18 -17.62
CA VAL A 56 -12.36 -8.22 -18.15
C VAL A 56 -12.21 -8.04 -19.65
N GLU A 57 -13.30 -7.67 -20.32
CA GLU A 57 -13.33 -7.34 -21.73
C GLU A 57 -14.24 -6.13 -21.93
N THR A 58 -13.71 -5.05 -22.49
CA THR A 58 -14.47 -3.83 -22.78
C THR A 58 -13.75 -2.99 -23.85
N GLU A 59 -14.30 -1.82 -24.17
CA GLU A 59 -13.70 -0.86 -25.09
C GLU A 59 -13.80 0.54 -24.50
N TRP A 60 -12.71 1.31 -24.58
CA TRP A 60 -12.68 2.71 -24.20
C TRP A 60 -12.22 3.56 -25.39
N GLN A 61 -13.10 4.43 -25.89
CA GLN A 61 -12.84 5.30 -27.05
C GLN A 61 -12.25 4.57 -28.27
N GLY A 62 -12.74 3.37 -28.60
CA GLY A 62 -12.23 2.57 -29.71
C GLY A 62 -10.99 1.73 -29.38
N HIS A 63 -10.41 1.89 -28.18
CA HIS A 63 -9.31 1.07 -27.69
C HIS A 63 -9.86 -0.13 -26.93
N LYS A 64 -9.51 -1.33 -27.39
CA LYS A 64 -9.95 -2.59 -26.76
C LYS A 64 -9.17 -2.86 -25.48
N VAL A 65 -9.89 -3.29 -24.44
CA VAL A 65 -9.34 -3.90 -23.25
C VAL A 65 -9.30 -5.41 -23.46
N GLU A 66 -8.11 -5.94 -23.66
CA GLU A 66 -7.87 -7.35 -23.97
C GLU A 66 -7.85 -8.20 -22.68
N PRO A 67 -8.60 -9.30 -22.64
CA PRO A 67 -8.65 -10.24 -21.50
C PRO A 67 -7.28 -10.67 -20.95
N HIS A 68 -6.27 -10.76 -21.81
CA HIS A 68 -4.93 -11.20 -21.43
C HIS A 68 -4.27 -10.30 -20.38
N TYR A 69 -4.57 -9.00 -20.36
CA TYR A 69 -4.01 -8.06 -19.39
C TYR A 69 -4.79 -8.00 -18.07
N GLY A 70 -5.77 -8.89 -17.88
CA GLY A 70 -6.54 -8.99 -16.64
C GLY A 70 -7.38 -7.75 -16.36
N ARG A 71 -7.80 -7.61 -15.11
CA ARG A 71 -8.59 -6.47 -14.63
C ARG A 71 -7.76 -5.49 -13.80
N PRO A 72 -8.24 -4.25 -13.60
CA PRO A 72 -7.75 -3.41 -12.51
C PRO A 72 -8.08 -4.03 -11.15
N GLU A 73 -7.06 -4.21 -10.31
CA GLU A 73 -7.22 -4.61 -8.90
C GLU A 73 -7.76 -3.45 -8.04
N TYR A 74 -8.04 -3.67 -6.74
CA TYR A 74 -8.56 -2.59 -5.89
C TYR A 74 -7.67 -1.34 -5.90
N GLU A 75 -6.36 -1.55 -5.78
CA GLU A 75 -5.35 -0.50 -5.84
C GLU A 75 -5.36 0.23 -7.18
N THR A 76 -5.45 -0.50 -8.29
CA THR A 76 -5.53 0.08 -9.64
C THR A 76 -6.82 0.87 -9.86
N LEU A 77 -7.96 0.37 -9.38
CA LEU A 77 -9.24 1.09 -9.41
C LEU A 77 -9.16 2.41 -8.65
N SER A 78 -8.45 2.42 -7.52
CA SER A 78 -8.29 3.62 -6.70
C SER A 78 -7.32 4.62 -7.34
N THR A 79 -6.12 4.16 -7.72
CA THR A 79 -5.03 5.02 -8.23
C THR A 79 -5.31 5.65 -9.59
N PHE A 80 -6.01 4.97 -10.50
CA PHE A 80 -6.45 5.54 -11.77
C PHE A 80 -7.89 6.08 -11.74
N GLY A 81 -8.67 5.68 -10.74
CA GLY A 81 -10.03 6.18 -10.52
C GLY A 81 -10.07 7.30 -9.51
N SER A 82 -10.37 7.00 -8.24
CA SER A 82 -10.61 8.01 -7.19
C SER A 82 -9.45 8.99 -6.99
N TYR A 83 -8.20 8.53 -7.04
CA TYR A 83 -7.00 9.39 -6.96
C TYR A 83 -6.99 10.44 -8.07
N CYS A 84 -7.45 10.08 -9.26
CA CYS A 84 -7.56 10.97 -10.42
C CYS A 84 -8.95 11.63 -10.53
N GLY A 85 -9.87 11.32 -9.62
CA GLY A 85 -11.28 11.78 -9.67
C GLY A 85 -12.07 11.22 -10.86
N VAL A 86 -11.65 10.10 -11.46
CA VAL A 86 -12.25 9.48 -12.65
C VAL A 86 -13.16 8.34 -12.24
N ASP A 87 -14.38 8.28 -12.77
CA ASP A 87 -15.39 7.24 -12.53
C ASP A 87 -15.67 6.36 -13.78
N ASP A 88 -14.85 6.51 -14.83
CA ASP A 88 -14.93 5.70 -16.06
C ASP A 88 -14.16 4.37 -15.90
N LEU A 89 -14.89 3.30 -15.59
CA LEU A 89 -14.32 1.97 -15.40
C LEU A 89 -13.63 1.42 -16.66
N ALA A 90 -14.10 1.76 -17.86
CA ALA A 90 -13.47 1.31 -19.10
C ALA A 90 -12.12 2.02 -19.33
N ALA A 91 -12.04 3.31 -19.01
CA ALA A 91 -10.78 4.06 -19.03
C ALA A 91 -9.76 3.47 -18.05
N VAL A 92 -10.18 3.21 -16.81
CA VAL A 92 -9.34 2.62 -15.75
C VAL A 92 -8.86 1.23 -16.15
N ALA A 93 -9.74 0.41 -16.74
CA ALA A 93 -9.37 -0.90 -17.26
C ALA A 93 -8.37 -0.81 -18.42
N TYR A 94 -8.48 0.21 -19.28
CA TYR A 94 -7.50 0.44 -20.34
C TYR A 94 -6.15 0.95 -19.81
N ALA A 95 -6.14 1.84 -18.81
CA ALA A 95 -4.90 2.27 -18.13
C ALA A 95 -4.19 1.11 -17.40
N ASN A 96 -4.96 0.22 -16.76
CA ASN A 96 -4.45 -1.04 -16.22
C ASN A 96 -3.77 -1.89 -17.30
N GLN A 97 -4.41 -2.05 -18.45
CA GLN A 97 -3.82 -2.77 -19.57
C GLN A 97 -2.51 -2.13 -20.04
N LEU A 98 -2.44 -0.80 -20.15
CA LEU A 98 -1.20 -0.12 -20.51
C LEU A 98 -0.09 -0.44 -19.49
N CYS A 99 -0.38 -0.39 -18.20
CA CYS A 99 0.59 -0.74 -17.17
C CYS A 99 1.07 -2.19 -17.30
N ASN A 100 0.15 -3.14 -17.45
CA ASN A 100 0.49 -4.57 -17.58
C ASN A 100 1.25 -4.88 -18.87
N MET A 101 0.91 -4.19 -19.97
CA MET A 101 1.58 -4.35 -21.26
C MET A 101 3.02 -3.80 -21.25
N TYR A 102 3.24 -2.66 -20.58
CA TYR A 102 4.57 -2.03 -20.50
C TYR A 102 5.38 -2.43 -19.26
N GLY A 103 4.81 -3.21 -18.33
CA GLY A 103 5.49 -3.64 -17.12
C GLY A 103 5.66 -2.53 -16.08
N MET A 104 4.66 -1.68 -15.91
CA MET A 104 4.64 -0.59 -14.92
C MET A 104 3.79 -0.95 -13.71
N ASP A 105 4.21 -0.50 -12.52
CA ASP A 105 3.38 -0.60 -11.32
C ASP A 105 2.17 0.35 -11.41
N THR A 106 0.98 -0.22 -11.27
CA THR A 106 -0.27 0.56 -11.32
C THR A 106 -0.40 1.56 -10.18
N ILE A 107 0.13 1.26 -8.99
CA ILE A 107 0.02 2.16 -7.82
C ILE A 107 0.86 3.40 -8.08
N SER A 108 2.17 3.21 -8.28
CA SER A 108 3.11 4.30 -8.51
C SER A 108 2.76 5.13 -9.76
N CYS A 109 2.37 4.46 -10.85
CA CYS A 109 1.97 5.15 -12.08
C CYS A 109 0.70 5.98 -11.88
N GLY A 110 -0.37 5.40 -11.33
CA GLY A 110 -1.63 6.10 -11.12
C GLY A 110 -1.51 7.24 -10.10
N ALA A 111 -0.78 7.03 -9.00
CA ALA A 111 -0.50 8.07 -8.03
C ALA A 111 0.37 9.21 -8.60
N THR A 112 1.33 8.91 -9.49
CA THR A 112 2.11 9.93 -10.19
C THR A 112 1.26 10.74 -11.18
N VAL A 113 0.31 10.09 -11.87
CA VAL A 113 -0.68 10.79 -12.71
C VAL A 113 -1.56 11.71 -11.86
N ALA A 114 -2.07 11.24 -10.72
CA ALA A 114 -2.86 12.06 -9.80
C ALA A 114 -2.07 13.25 -9.22
N PHE A 115 -0.79 13.04 -8.90
CA PHE A 115 0.13 14.11 -8.50
C PHE A 115 0.29 15.16 -9.60
N ALA A 116 0.43 14.76 -10.86
CA ALA A 116 0.54 15.69 -11.99
C ALA A 116 -0.77 16.48 -12.20
N MET A 117 -1.93 15.84 -11.97
CA MET A 117 -3.23 16.53 -11.98
C MET A 117 -3.33 17.59 -10.86
N ASP A 118 -2.89 17.26 -9.63
CA ASP A 118 -2.86 18.22 -8.51
C ASP A 118 -1.90 19.39 -8.79
N CYS A 119 -0.74 19.10 -9.38
CA CYS A 119 0.20 20.14 -9.82
C CYS A 119 -0.44 21.07 -10.86
N TYR A 120 -1.19 20.51 -11.82
CA TYR A 120 -1.87 21.30 -12.85
C TYR A 120 -3.00 22.16 -12.28
N ASP A 121 -3.85 21.60 -11.42
CA ASP A 121 -4.94 22.32 -10.73
C ASP A 121 -4.40 23.50 -9.89
N ARG A 122 -3.20 23.36 -9.32
CA ARG A 122 -2.51 24.42 -8.57
C ARG A 122 -1.68 25.37 -9.43
N GLY A 123 -1.65 25.17 -10.75
CA GLY A 123 -0.88 26.00 -11.69
C GLY A 123 0.64 25.79 -11.61
N LEU A 124 1.10 24.71 -10.98
CA LEU A 124 2.52 24.31 -10.94
C LEU A 124 2.96 23.67 -12.27
N LEU A 125 2.03 23.03 -12.98
CA LEU A 125 2.21 22.62 -14.37
C LEU A 125 1.32 23.46 -15.27
N THR A 126 1.89 24.00 -16.34
CA THR A 126 1.16 24.84 -17.31
C THR A 126 0.74 24.03 -18.55
N PRO A 127 -0.26 24.49 -19.32
CA PRO A 127 -0.62 23.87 -20.61
C PRO A 127 0.56 23.71 -21.56
N ALA A 128 1.57 24.58 -21.50
CA ALA A 128 2.76 24.47 -22.34
C ALA A 128 3.64 23.29 -21.90
N GLU A 129 3.84 23.10 -20.59
CA GLU A 129 4.62 22.00 -20.01
C GLU A 129 3.93 20.63 -20.19
N THR A 130 2.60 20.61 -20.27
CA THR A 130 1.82 19.39 -20.52
C THR A 130 1.63 19.06 -22.02
N GLY A 131 2.22 19.84 -22.92
CA GLY A 131 2.03 19.67 -24.37
C GLY A 131 0.59 19.92 -24.83
N GLY A 132 -0.16 20.77 -24.10
CA GLY A 132 -1.55 21.12 -24.34
C GLY A 132 -2.56 20.23 -23.62
N LEU A 133 -2.12 19.12 -23.01
CA LEU A 133 -2.99 18.20 -22.30
C LEU A 133 -3.55 18.86 -21.03
N GLN A 134 -4.87 18.90 -20.89
CA GLN A 134 -5.54 19.48 -19.72
C GLN A 134 -5.60 18.42 -18.61
N LEU A 135 -4.68 18.49 -17.64
CA LEU A 135 -4.56 17.53 -16.55
C LEU A 135 -5.53 17.84 -15.39
N CYS A 136 -6.80 18.06 -15.68
CA CYS A 136 -7.81 18.30 -14.65
C CYS A 136 -8.25 16.97 -14.02
N PHE A 137 -8.52 16.96 -12.72
CA PHE A 137 -9.18 15.81 -12.07
C PHE A 137 -10.52 15.48 -12.76
N GLY A 138 -10.82 14.19 -12.90
CA GLY A 138 -11.99 13.67 -13.62
C GLY A 138 -11.80 13.50 -15.13
N SER A 139 -10.67 13.93 -15.70
CA SER A 139 -10.36 13.71 -17.11
C SER A 139 -9.80 12.29 -17.35
N ALA A 140 -10.69 11.37 -17.71
CA ALA A 140 -10.30 10.01 -18.12
C ALA A 140 -9.31 10.02 -19.30
N GLU A 141 -9.51 10.93 -20.26
CA GLU A 141 -8.63 11.07 -21.42
C GLU A 141 -7.21 11.49 -21.00
N ALA A 142 -7.09 12.51 -20.15
CA ALA A 142 -5.79 12.95 -19.66
C ALA A 142 -5.09 11.86 -18.84
N MET A 143 -5.81 11.14 -18.00
CA MET A 143 -5.29 10.03 -17.20
C MET A 143 -4.68 8.94 -18.10
N VAL A 144 -5.40 8.48 -19.12
CA VAL A 144 -4.93 7.44 -20.04
C VAL A 144 -3.76 7.95 -20.88
N ARG A 145 -3.87 9.15 -21.47
CA ARG A 145 -2.83 9.70 -22.33
C ARG A 145 -1.53 9.95 -21.58
N LEU A 146 -1.60 10.42 -20.34
CA LEU A 146 -0.41 10.61 -19.50
C LEU A 146 0.22 9.28 -19.11
N THR A 147 -0.59 8.24 -18.83
CA THR A 147 -0.10 6.88 -18.59
C THR A 147 0.71 6.35 -19.79
N GLU A 148 0.21 6.55 -21.01
CA GLU A 148 0.92 6.17 -22.23
C GLU A 148 2.20 6.97 -22.44
N GLN A 149 2.18 8.28 -22.16
CA GLN A 149 3.37 9.13 -22.21
C GLN A 149 4.45 8.70 -21.21
N ILE A 150 4.07 8.32 -19.98
CA ILE A 150 4.98 7.79 -18.96
C ILE A 150 5.64 6.50 -19.47
N ALA A 151 4.84 5.56 -19.97
CA ALA A 151 5.35 4.29 -20.48
C ALA A 151 6.40 4.45 -21.59
N ARG A 152 6.21 5.47 -22.45
CA ARG A 152 7.10 5.75 -23.58
C ARG A 152 8.15 6.81 -23.30
N ARG A 153 8.14 7.43 -22.12
CA ARG A 153 8.97 8.60 -21.77
C ARG A 153 8.86 9.72 -22.81
N GLU A 154 7.63 10.06 -23.19
CA GLU A 154 7.34 11.10 -24.19
C GLU A 154 6.80 12.38 -23.53
N GLY A 155 7.34 13.54 -23.90
CA GLY A 155 6.90 14.84 -23.38
C GLY A 155 7.03 14.91 -21.85
N LEU A 156 5.94 15.27 -21.15
CA LEU A 156 5.90 15.28 -19.69
C LEU A 156 6.11 13.88 -19.08
N GLY A 157 5.79 12.83 -19.83
CA GLY A 157 5.95 11.44 -19.40
C GLY A 157 7.39 11.06 -19.07
N ASP A 158 8.41 11.66 -19.73
CA ASP A 158 9.81 11.41 -19.38
C ASP A 158 10.16 11.84 -17.95
N LEU A 159 9.63 13.00 -17.53
CA LEU A 159 9.80 13.50 -16.18
C LEU A 159 9.05 12.63 -15.16
N LEU A 160 7.80 12.28 -15.47
CA LEU A 160 6.93 11.52 -14.56
C LEU A 160 7.31 10.03 -14.47
N ALA A 161 8.03 9.49 -15.45
CA ALA A 161 8.60 8.14 -15.38
C ALA A 161 9.64 7.98 -14.25
N GLU A 162 10.07 9.08 -13.64
CA GLU A 162 10.91 9.07 -12.42
C GLU A 162 10.10 8.97 -11.12
N GLY A 163 8.76 8.91 -11.18
CA GLY A 163 7.88 8.90 -10.00
C GLY A 163 7.65 10.30 -9.40
N SER A 164 6.62 10.43 -8.57
CA SER A 164 6.14 11.72 -8.05
C SER A 164 7.21 12.45 -7.24
N ALA A 165 7.96 11.75 -6.39
CA ALA A 165 8.96 12.34 -5.51
C ALA A 165 10.12 13.00 -6.29
N ARG A 166 10.65 12.33 -7.32
CA ARG A 166 11.74 12.89 -8.16
C ARG A 166 11.19 13.93 -9.14
N ALA A 167 9.99 13.73 -9.66
CA ALA A 167 9.35 14.71 -10.52
C ALA A 167 9.11 16.04 -9.77
N ALA A 168 8.62 15.99 -8.54
CA ALA A 168 8.38 17.17 -7.71
C ALA A 168 9.63 18.04 -7.52
N GLN A 169 10.78 17.42 -7.22
CA GLN A 169 12.06 18.13 -7.07
C GLN A 169 12.48 18.90 -8.34
N ARG A 170 12.12 18.38 -9.52
CA ARG A 170 12.44 19.03 -10.81
C ARG A 170 11.41 20.08 -11.20
N ILE A 171 10.13 19.88 -10.86
CA ILE A 171 9.06 20.87 -11.05
C ILE A 171 9.29 22.08 -10.13
N GLY A 172 9.73 21.82 -8.89
CA GLY A 172 9.90 22.81 -7.84
C GLY A 172 8.60 23.53 -7.52
N ARG A 173 8.69 24.82 -7.15
CA ARG A 173 7.53 25.71 -6.92
C ARG A 173 6.55 25.20 -5.86
N GLY A 174 7.01 24.36 -4.91
CA GLY A 174 6.18 23.78 -3.87
C GLY A 174 5.49 22.47 -4.27
N ALA A 175 5.83 21.89 -5.43
CA ALA A 175 5.30 20.59 -5.85
C ALA A 175 5.62 19.49 -4.83
N GLU A 176 6.71 19.62 -4.08
CA GLU A 176 7.11 18.68 -3.02
C GLU A 176 6.05 18.53 -1.92
N GLU A 177 5.21 19.55 -1.69
CA GLU A 177 4.09 19.49 -0.72
C GLU A 177 2.93 18.59 -1.18
N LEU A 178 2.88 18.25 -2.47
CA LEU A 178 1.82 17.43 -3.07
C LEU A 178 2.20 15.95 -3.18
N VAL A 179 3.47 15.62 -2.89
CA VAL A 179 3.97 14.25 -2.96
C VAL A 179 3.36 13.43 -1.83
N VAL A 180 2.80 12.29 -2.20
CA VAL A 180 2.28 11.29 -1.25
C VAL A 180 3.07 10.01 -1.44
N ALA A 181 4.28 10.00 -0.88
CA ALA A 181 5.23 8.88 -0.97
C ALA A 181 6.05 8.75 0.32
N VAL A 182 6.49 7.54 0.63
CA VAL A 182 7.49 7.25 1.68
C VAL A 182 8.68 6.54 1.05
N LYS A 183 9.90 6.98 1.37
CA LYS A 183 11.15 6.47 0.76
C LYS A 183 11.13 6.50 -0.78
N GLY A 184 10.37 7.43 -1.37
CA GLY A 184 10.21 7.56 -2.82
C GLY A 184 9.25 6.58 -3.47
N SER A 185 8.52 5.76 -2.69
CA SER A 185 7.43 4.91 -3.16
C SER A 185 6.08 5.54 -2.83
N GLU A 186 5.23 5.70 -3.83
CA GLU A 186 3.88 6.24 -3.67
C GLU A 186 3.05 5.39 -2.68
N LEU A 187 2.18 6.05 -1.88
CA LEU A 187 1.32 5.33 -0.94
C LEU A 187 0.22 4.55 -1.69
N PRO A 188 -0.10 3.33 -1.22
CA PRO A 188 -1.26 2.57 -1.70
C PRO A 188 -2.58 3.11 -1.14
N ALA A 189 -3.71 2.62 -1.64
CA ALA A 189 -5.06 3.13 -1.43
C ALA A 189 -5.67 2.84 -0.05
N HIS A 190 -4.89 2.96 1.03
CA HIS A 190 -5.41 2.83 2.39
C HIS A 190 -4.90 3.96 3.28
N MET A 191 -5.83 4.74 3.82
CA MET A 191 -5.51 5.97 4.52
C MET A 191 -5.03 5.77 5.96
N PRO A 192 -3.79 6.19 6.30
CA PRO A 192 -3.26 6.06 7.66
C PRO A 192 -3.90 7.03 8.66
N GLU A 193 -4.53 8.12 8.20
CA GLU A 193 -5.30 9.05 9.06
C GLU A 193 -6.38 8.31 9.87
N VAL A 194 -6.98 7.28 9.26
CA VAL A 194 -7.96 6.40 9.89
C VAL A 194 -7.29 5.13 10.43
N LYS A 195 -6.43 4.49 9.62
CA LYS A 195 -5.71 3.27 9.99
C LYS A 195 -4.34 3.60 10.59
N ARG A 196 -4.32 4.00 11.86
CA ARG A 196 -3.14 4.60 12.48
C ARG A 196 -1.94 3.68 12.50
N SER A 197 -2.14 2.41 12.80
CA SER A 197 -1.07 1.42 12.85
C SER A 197 -0.44 1.20 11.47
N LEU A 198 -1.25 1.28 10.40
CA LEU A 198 -0.75 1.26 9.04
C LEU A 198 0.11 2.48 8.71
N GLY A 199 -0.20 3.66 9.26
CA GLY A 199 0.64 4.85 9.15
C GLY A 199 2.03 4.68 9.73
N LEU A 200 2.13 4.00 10.88
CA LEU A 200 3.42 3.60 11.44
C LEU A 200 4.17 2.68 10.47
N ILE A 201 3.50 1.66 9.94
CA ILE A 201 4.12 0.69 9.02
C ILE A 201 4.59 1.36 7.73
N TYR A 202 3.77 2.22 7.10
CA TYR A 202 4.20 2.98 5.93
C TYR A 202 5.47 3.78 6.18
N ALA A 203 5.60 4.37 7.38
CA ALA A 203 6.81 5.10 7.75
C ALA A 203 8.02 4.17 7.90
N VAL A 204 7.92 3.09 8.67
CA VAL A 204 9.09 2.28 9.10
C VAL A 204 9.47 1.13 8.18
N ASN A 205 8.55 0.67 7.34
CA ASN A 205 8.75 -0.50 6.47
C ASN A 205 10.01 -0.31 5.59
N PRO A 206 10.93 -1.30 5.53
CA PRO A 206 12.20 -1.14 4.83
C PRO A 206 12.08 -0.78 3.34
N PHE A 207 11.04 -1.23 2.65
CA PHE A 207 10.89 -1.03 1.21
C PHE A 207 9.86 0.05 0.82
N GLY A 208 9.43 0.88 1.78
CA GLY A 208 8.51 1.99 1.54
C GLY A 208 7.07 1.69 1.97
N ALA A 209 6.15 2.58 1.60
CA ALA A 209 4.75 2.44 1.96
C ALA A 209 4.12 1.24 1.22
N ASP A 210 3.78 0.19 1.97
CA ASP A 210 3.10 -0.99 1.45
C ASP A 210 2.00 -1.45 2.41
N HIS A 211 0.85 -1.75 1.85
CA HIS A 211 -0.35 -2.13 2.59
C HIS A 211 -0.47 -3.64 2.81
N GLN A 212 0.32 -4.43 2.09
CA GLN A 212 0.41 -5.88 2.27
C GLN A 212 1.54 -6.25 3.26
N SER A 213 2.09 -5.26 3.97
CA SER A 213 3.18 -5.46 4.91
C SER A 213 2.73 -5.59 6.36
N SER A 214 1.49 -5.26 6.71
CA SER A 214 0.92 -5.46 8.06
C SER A 214 -0.59 -5.67 7.96
N GLU A 215 -1.18 -6.35 8.93
CA GLU A 215 -2.65 -6.43 8.99
C GLU A 215 -3.23 -5.05 9.31
N HIS A 216 -4.46 -4.82 8.84
CA HIS A 216 -5.10 -3.51 8.97
C HIS A 216 -5.84 -3.34 10.30
N ASP A 217 -5.83 -2.10 10.78
CA ASP A 217 -6.41 -1.65 12.03
C ASP A 217 -7.78 -2.26 12.41
N PRO A 218 -8.80 -2.35 11.52
CA PRO A 218 -10.12 -2.89 11.87
C PRO A 218 -10.10 -4.30 12.45
N ALA A 219 -9.15 -5.14 12.02
CA ALA A 219 -9.01 -6.53 12.47
C ALA A 219 -8.64 -6.65 13.96
N TYR A 220 -8.13 -5.57 14.56
CA TYR A 220 -7.79 -5.47 15.99
C TYR A 220 -8.53 -4.33 16.70
N GLU A 221 -9.68 -3.94 16.13
CA GLU A 221 -10.62 -2.94 16.64
C GLU A 221 -12.03 -3.55 16.64
N GLY A 222 -12.95 -2.98 15.85
CA GLY A 222 -14.35 -3.38 15.82
C GLY A 222 -14.59 -4.79 15.29
N ASP A 223 -13.73 -5.30 14.41
CA ASP A 223 -13.92 -6.63 13.81
C ASP A 223 -13.22 -7.75 14.60
N TYR A 224 -12.54 -7.41 15.69
CA TYR A 224 -11.68 -8.33 16.45
C TYR A 224 -12.38 -9.63 16.86
N GLU A 225 -13.63 -9.56 17.33
CA GLU A 225 -14.37 -10.74 17.79
C GLU A 225 -14.54 -11.81 16.69
N THR A 226 -14.54 -11.40 15.42
CA THR A 226 -14.59 -12.32 14.27
C THR A 226 -13.29 -13.11 14.11
N TYR A 227 -12.17 -12.56 14.57
CA TYR A 227 -10.82 -13.06 14.33
C TYR A 227 -10.05 -13.39 15.62
N ALA A 228 -10.71 -13.32 16.78
CA ALA A 228 -10.08 -13.40 18.10
C ALA A 228 -9.21 -14.66 18.28
N GLU A 229 -9.68 -15.85 17.86
CA GLU A 229 -8.91 -17.09 17.97
C GLU A 229 -7.61 -17.04 17.15
N ARG A 230 -7.66 -16.43 15.96
CA ARG A 230 -6.52 -16.33 15.06
C ARG A 230 -5.52 -15.29 15.57
N MET A 231 -5.99 -14.13 16.03
CA MET A 231 -5.16 -13.12 16.67
C MET A 231 -4.52 -13.63 17.96
N ALA A 232 -5.26 -14.40 18.76
CA ALA A 232 -4.75 -15.04 19.97
C ALA A 232 -3.56 -15.97 19.69
N SER A 233 -3.49 -16.60 18.51
CA SER A 233 -2.33 -17.43 18.12
C SER A 233 -1.03 -16.62 17.99
N LEU A 234 -1.13 -15.31 17.76
CA LEU A 234 -0.01 -14.37 17.75
C LEU A 234 0.18 -13.66 19.10
N GLY A 235 -0.62 -13.99 20.13
CA GLY A 235 -0.57 -13.31 21.43
C GLY A 235 -1.20 -11.92 21.43
N LEU A 236 -2.11 -11.67 20.48
CA LEU A 236 -2.88 -10.43 20.34
C LEU A 236 -4.28 -10.65 20.91
N LEU A 237 -4.46 -10.27 22.18
CA LEU A 237 -5.64 -10.62 23.00
C LEU A 237 -6.48 -9.41 23.41
N GLU A 238 -5.99 -8.21 23.17
CA GLU A 238 -6.48 -6.96 23.75
C GLU A 238 -6.84 -6.01 22.60
N PRO A 239 -8.08 -6.05 22.06
CA PRO A 239 -8.48 -5.16 20.98
C PRO A 239 -8.36 -3.70 21.43
N GLN A 240 -8.01 -2.84 20.49
CA GLN A 240 -7.66 -1.45 20.78
C GLN A 240 -8.73 -0.48 20.26
N PRO A 241 -8.80 0.75 20.81
CA PRO A 241 -9.67 1.79 20.25
C PRO A 241 -9.23 2.20 18.84
N ALA A 242 -10.20 2.55 18.00
CA ALA A 242 -9.94 3.21 16.73
C ALA A 242 -9.16 4.53 16.93
N PHE A 243 -8.42 4.94 15.89
CA PHE A 243 -7.61 6.16 15.91
C PHE A 243 -6.57 6.22 17.05
N SER A 244 -5.98 5.09 17.43
CA SER A 244 -4.97 5.03 18.49
C SER A 244 -3.64 4.41 18.04
N LEU A 245 -2.55 4.81 18.70
CA LEU A 245 -1.22 4.20 18.62
C LEU A 245 -0.73 3.77 20.01
N THR A 246 -1.54 3.00 20.72
CA THR A 246 -1.13 2.43 22.01
C THR A 246 0.02 1.43 21.80
N PRO A 247 0.83 1.13 22.85
CA PRO A 247 1.86 0.08 22.75
C PRO A 247 1.30 -1.27 22.27
N GLU A 248 0.09 -1.64 22.67
CA GLU A 248 -0.54 -2.89 22.22
C GLU A 248 -0.96 -2.83 20.73
N LYS A 249 -1.38 -1.65 20.23
CA LYS A 249 -1.63 -1.45 18.79
C LYS A 249 -0.34 -1.50 17.97
N ILE A 250 0.75 -0.97 18.50
CA ILE A 250 2.08 -1.03 17.88
C ILE A 250 2.60 -2.47 17.83
N LYS A 251 2.38 -3.24 18.90
CA LYS A 251 2.65 -4.69 18.93
C LYS A 251 1.83 -5.44 17.87
N PHE A 252 0.55 -5.10 17.70
CA PHE A 252 -0.29 -5.65 16.62
C PHE A 252 0.34 -5.41 15.24
N ALA A 253 0.73 -4.17 14.94
CA ALA A 253 1.37 -3.82 13.67
C ALA A 253 2.68 -4.61 13.47
N LEU A 254 3.57 -4.61 14.46
CA LEU A 254 4.84 -5.33 14.38
C LEU A 254 4.66 -6.84 14.20
N TYR A 255 3.76 -7.46 14.97
CA TYR A 255 3.59 -8.91 14.93
C TYR A 255 2.94 -9.35 13.62
N THR A 256 2.00 -8.57 13.10
CA THR A 256 1.39 -8.90 11.80
C THR A 256 2.34 -8.56 10.63
N GLU A 257 3.24 -7.59 10.78
CA GLU A 257 4.34 -7.33 9.84
C GLU A 257 5.34 -8.48 9.78
N GLN A 258 5.74 -9.00 10.93
CA GLN A 258 6.56 -10.21 11.00
C GLN A 258 5.84 -11.41 10.37
N PHE A 259 4.54 -11.56 10.61
CA PHE A 259 3.76 -12.65 10.04
C PHE A 259 3.66 -12.56 8.51
N TYR A 260 3.42 -11.38 7.93
CA TYR A 260 3.43 -11.19 6.48
C TYR A 260 4.82 -11.36 5.86
N SER A 261 5.88 -10.87 6.52
CA SER A 261 7.26 -11.14 6.10
C SER A 261 7.59 -12.64 6.11
N LEU A 262 7.00 -13.39 7.05
CA LEU A 262 7.05 -14.85 7.06
C LEU A 262 6.31 -15.45 5.84
N LEU A 263 5.10 -14.97 5.51
CA LEU A 263 4.34 -15.47 4.36
C LEU A 263 5.13 -15.31 3.05
N ASP A 264 5.81 -14.18 2.87
CA ASP A 264 6.72 -13.94 1.74
C ASP A 264 7.87 -14.95 1.69
N SER A 265 8.39 -15.34 2.84
CA SER A 265 9.51 -16.28 2.96
C SER A 265 9.10 -17.72 2.65
N VAL A 266 7.89 -18.11 3.02
CA VAL A 266 7.28 -19.41 2.67
C VAL A 266 6.68 -19.39 1.25
N ASN A 267 6.50 -18.19 0.68
CA ASN A 267 5.92 -17.94 -0.63
C ASN A 267 4.47 -18.45 -0.75
N VAL A 268 3.62 -17.99 0.17
CA VAL A 268 2.19 -18.29 0.19
C VAL A 268 1.35 -17.02 0.10
N CYS A 269 0.16 -17.14 -0.48
CA CYS A 269 -0.72 -16.00 -0.68
C CYS A 269 -1.26 -15.47 0.65
N GLN A 270 -1.12 -14.16 0.87
CA GLN A 270 -1.65 -13.49 2.06
C GLN A 270 -3.17 -13.63 2.17
N PHE A 271 -3.91 -13.54 1.05
CA PHE A 271 -5.37 -13.74 1.04
C PHE A 271 -5.84 -15.13 1.52
N VAL A 272 -4.93 -16.11 1.55
CA VAL A 272 -5.22 -17.47 1.98
C VAL A 272 -4.69 -17.74 3.39
N TYR A 273 -3.53 -17.20 3.75
CA TYR A 273 -2.81 -17.57 4.98
C TYR A 273 -2.60 -16.43 5.98
N GLY A 274 -3.11 -15.22 5.72
CA GLY A 274 -2.94 -14.07 6.61
C GLY A 274 -3.60 -14.25 7.99
N PRO A 275 -3.33 -13.34 8.93
CA PRO A 275 -3.61 -13.57 10.35
C PRO A 275 -5.08 -13.33 10.75
N ALA A 276 -5.86 -12.58 9.98
CA ALA A 276 -7.25 -12.25 10.31
C ALA A 276 -8.29 -13.03 9.48
N TRP A 277 -8.90 -12.37 8.50
CA TRP A 277 -10.09 -12.79 7.72
C TRP A 277 -9.83 -13.90 6.69
N HIS A 278 -8.62 -14.42 6.65
CA HIS A 278 -8.12 -15.30 5.60
C HIS A 278 -8.58 -16.75 5.74
N LEU A 279 -8.45 -17.54 4.67
CA LEU A 279 -9.00 -18.90 4.59
C LEU A 279 -8.44 -19.85 5.67
N TYR A 280 -7.12 -19.89 5.83
CA TYR A 280 -6.44 -20.74 6.81
C TYR A 280 -5.86 -19.93 7.96
N SER A 281 -5.84 -20.53 9.14
CA SER A 281 -5.28 -19.92 10.35
C SER A 281 -3.74 -20.00 10.38
N PRO A 282 -3.06 -19.18 11.20
CA PRO A 282 -1.62 -19.29 11.44
C PRO A 282 -1.16 -20.70 11.83
N ASN A 283 -1.95 -21.43 12.63
CA ASN A 283 -1.61 -22.81 13.02
C ASN A 283 -1.72 -23.78 11.84
N GLN A 284 -2.69 -23.59 10.94
CA GLN A 284 -2.80 -24.41 9.73
C GLN A 284 -1.66 -24.15 8.74
N LEU A 285 -1.12 -22.94 8.70
CA LEU A 285 0.12 -22.64 7.97
C LEU A 285 1.30 -23.45 8.52
N VAL A 286 1.46 -23.52 9.85
CA VAL A 286 2.49 -24.34 10.50
C VAL A 286 2.34 -25.81 10.11
N ASP A 287 1.13 -26.37 10.23
CA ASP A 287 0.85 -27.76 9.88
C ASP A 287 1.18 -28.06 8.41
N MET A 288 0.84 -27.14 7.51
CA MET A 288 1.18 -27.27 6.10
C MET A 288 2.69 -27.28 5.87
N VAL A 289 3.44 -26.36 6.47
CA VAL A 289 4.90 -26.29 6.32
C VAL A 289 5.56 -27.55 6.88
N ARG A 290 5.13 -28.05 8.04
CA ARG A 290 5.58 -29.33 8.60
C ARG A 290 5.33 -30.49 7.64
N ALA A 291 4.12 -30.57 7.08
CA ALA A 291 3.74 -31.66 6.17
C ALA A 291 4.55 -31.66 4.87
N VAL A 292 4.86 -30.49 4.31
CA VAL A 292 5.61 -30.36 3.05
C VAL A 292 7.12 -30.54 3.25
N THR A 293 7.69 -29.96 4.32
CA THR A 293 9.14 -29.91 4.52
C THR A 293 9.69 -31.03 5.40
N GLY A 294 8.85 -31.62 6.25
CA GLY A 294 9.26 -32.56 7.29
C GLY A 294 9.95 -31.91 8.49
N TRP A 295 10.00 -30.57 8.57
CA TRP A 295 10.58 -29.86 9.71
C TRP A 295 9.67 -29.93 10.93
N ASP A 296 10.26 -30.13 12.11
CA ASP A 296 9.57 -29.97 13.39
C ASP A 296 9.78 -28.55 13.88
N LEU A 297 8.82 -27.68 13.57
CA LEU A 297 8.88 -26.25 13.87
C LEU A 297 7.57 -25.73 14.44
N SER A 298 7.63 -24.67 15.22
CA SER A 298 6.49 -23.99 15.85
C SER A 298 6.13 -22.69 15.13
N LEU A 299 4.94 -22.13 15.42
CA LEU A 299 4.57 -20.79 14.95
C LEU A 299 5.59 -19.74 15.39
N TRP A 300 6.11 -19.84 16.62
CA TRP A 300 7.14 -18.93 17.12
C TRP A 300 8.43 -18.98 16.28
N GLU A 301 8.91 -20.19 15.92
CA GLU A 301 10.10 -20.35 15.07
C GLU A 301 9.86 -19.80 13.66
N MET A 302 8.65 -19.95 13.11
CA MET A 302 8.28 -19.33 11.84
C MET A 302 8.23 -17.80 11.94
N MET A 303 7.65 -17.24 12.99
CA MET A 303 7.64 -15.79 13.23
C MET A 303 9.06 -15.21 13.27
N LYS A 304 10.02 -15.94 13.85
CA LYS A 304 11.45 -15.55 13.83
C LYS A 304 12.05 -15.48 12.43
N VAL A 305 11.53 -16.23 11.45
CA VAL A 305 11.94 -16.08 10.03
C VAL A 305 11.51 -14.72 9.49
N GLY A 306 10.26 -14.32 9.74
CA GLY A 306 9.74 -13.01 9.33
C GLY A 306 10.49 -11.85 9.98
N GLU A 307 10.72 -11.93 11.30
CA GLU A 307 11.52 -10.95 12.06
C GLU A 307 12.96 -10.85 11.54
N ARG A 308 13.61 -11.99 11.25
CA ARG A 308 14.95 -12.05 10.66
C ARG A 308 14.99 -11.35 9.31
N ARG A 309 14.03 -11.62 8.43
CA ARG A 309 13.95 -11.00 7.10
C ARG A 309 13.82 -9.47 7.20
N LEU A 310 12.94 -8.98 8.07
CA LEU A 310 12.75 -7.53 8.29
C LEU A 310 14.02 -6.87 8.81
N ASN A 311 14.68 -7.46 9.80
CA ASN A 311 15.94 -6.94 10.35
C ASN A 311 17.08 -6.94 9.32
N MET A 312 17.14 -7.95 8.44
CA MET A 312 18.13 -8.00 7.37
C MET A 312 17.89 -6.90 6.32
N MET A 313 16.63 -6.66 5.93
CA MET A 313 16.29 -5.53 5.04
C MET A 313 16.57 -4.18 5.70
N ARG A 314 16.26 -4.03 6.99
CA ARG A 314 16.59 -2.82 7.74
C ARG A 314 18.10 -2.59 7.81
N ALA A 315 18.88 -3.63 8.08
CA ALA A 315 20.34 -3.53 8.12
C ALA A 315 20.92 -3.16 6.75
N PHE A 316 20.38 -3.71 5.65
CA PHE A 316 20.76 -3.28 4.30
C PHE A 316 20.51 -1.77 4.11
N ASN A 317 19.34 -1.28 4.48
CA ASN A 317 19.01 0.14 4.38
C ASN A 317 19.94 1.03 5.21
N VAL A 318 20.25 0.63 6.45
CA VAL A 318 21.20 1.36 7.31
C VAL A 318 22.57 1.44 6.66
N ARG A 319 23.06 0.34 6.07
CA ARG A 319 24.33 0.33 5.33
C ARG A 319 24.31 1.32 4.15
N GLU A 320 23.18 1.44 3.45
CA GLU A 320 22.99 2.39 2.35
C GLU A 320 22.68 3.82 2.81
N GLY A 321 22.67 4.08 4.13
CA GLY A 321 22.51 5.41 4.72
C GLY A 321 21.06 5.85 4.98
N LEU A 322 20.10 4.92 4.88
CA LEU A 322 18.73 5.13 5.31
C LEU A 322 18.57 4.85 6.81
N GLY A 323 17.74 5.63 7.50
CA GLY A 323 17.48 5.44 8.93
C GLY A 323 16.22 6.16 9.39
N ARG A 324 16.16 6.53 10.68
CA ARG A 324 15.00 7.23 11.25
C ARG A 324 14.54 8.45 10.44
N LYS A 325 15.49 9.22 9.89
CA LYS A 325 15.21 10.43 9.08
C LYS A 325 14.39 10.14 7.81
N ASP A 326 14.43 8.91 7.31
CA ASP A 326 13.74 8.45 6.11
C ASP A 326 12.43 7.71 6.44
N ASP A 327 12.20 7.40 7.73
CA ASP A 327 10.97 6.81 8.23
C ASP A 327 9.93 7.92 8.52
N VAL A 328 9.59 8.69 7.49
CA VAL A 328 8.73 9.88 7.58
C VAL A 328 7.52 9.75 6.67
N LEU A 329 6.36 10.14 7.19
CA LEU A 329 5.14 10.28 6.41
C LEU A 329 5.11 11.62 5.67
N PRO A 330 4.47 11.70 4.49
CA PRO A 330 4.36 12.96 3.75
C PRO A 330 3.53 14.00 4.52
N ALA A 331 3.98 15.26 4.47
CA ALA A 331 3.37 16.38 5.23
C ALA A 331 1.87 16.57 4.94
N LYS A 332 1.42 16.16 3.75
CA LYS A 332 0.01 16.19 3.35
C LYS A 332 -0.89 15.43 4.32
N LEU A 333 -0.40 14.37 4.97
CA LEU A 333 -1.16 13.55 5.91
C LEU A 333 -1.51 14.26 7.24
N ALA A 334 -0.85 15.38 7.54
CA ALA A 334 -1.19 16.22 8.69
C ALA A 334 -2.32 17.24 8.39
N GLN A 335 -2.72 17.38 7.12
CA GLN A 335 -3.85 18.25 6.76
C GLN A 335 -5.16 17.51 7.06
N PRO A 336 -6.14 18.14 7.75
CA PRO A 336 -7.45 17.54 7.95
C PRO A 336 -8.12 17.14 6.63
N ARG A 337 -8.67 15.94 6.58
CA ARG A 337 -9.44 15.49 5.42
C ARG A 337 -10.77 16.23 5.32
N VAL A 338 -11.27 16.31 4.08
CA VAL A 338 -12.53 17.00 3.77
C VAL A 338 -13.50 15.99 3.17
N GLY A 339 -14.68 15.89 3.76
CA GLY A 339 -15.79 15.05 3.31
C GLY A 339 -15.68 13.58 3.71
N GLY A 340 -16.82 12.89 3.62
CA GLY A 340 -16.94 11.47 3.96
C GLY A 340 -16.81 11.18 5.46
N ALA A 341 -16.60 9.90 5.79
CA ALA A 341 -16.47 9.44 7.17
C ALA A 341 -15.16 9.86 7.86
N SER A 342 -14.16 10.31 7.09
CA SER A 342 -12.87 10.78 7.60
C SER A 342 -12.76 12.31 7.69
N ASP A 343 -13.86 13.05 7.54
CA ASP A 343 -13.88 14.52 7.64
C ASP A 343 -13.23 15.01 8.96
N GLY A 344 -12.31 15.97 8.84
CA GLY A 344 -11.55 16.52 9.96
C GLY A 344 -10.42 15.65 10.51
N VAL A 345 -10.27 14.39 10.06
CA VAL A 345 -9.22 13.49 10.54
C VAL A 345 -7.88 13.83 9.90
N ALA A 346 -6.80 13.82 10.69
CA ALA A 346 -5.42 14.03 10.26
C ALA A 346 -4.44 13.18 11.09
N ILE A 347 -3.23 12.96 10.59
CA ILE A 347 -2.12 12.40 11.37
C ILE A 347 -1.55 13.44 12.33
N ASP A 348 -1.34 13.04 13.57
CA ASP A 348 -0.47 13.75 14.51
C ASP A 348 0.96 13.19 14.40
N PHE A 349 1.88 13.98 13.86
CA PHE A 349 3.28 13.54 13.72
C PHE A 349 4.01 13.40 15.07
N GLY A 350 3.57 14.11 16.12
CA GLY A 350 4.11 13.95 17.46
C GLY A 350 3.73 12.59 18.05
N GLU A 351 2.48 12.14 17.85
CA GLU A 351 2.03 10.79 18.20
C GLU A 351 2.81 9.72 17.41
N LEU A 352 2.99 9.93 16.09
CA LEU A 352 3.72 9.00 15.24
C LEU A 352 5.19 8.83 15.65
N GLU A 353 5.89 9.92 15.99
CA GLU A 353 7.29 9.84 16.43
C GLU A 353 7.42 9.07 17.76
N GLN A 354 6.47 9.24 18.68
CA GLN A 354 6.43 8.42 19.91
C GLN A 354 6.15 6.95 19.61
N ALA A 355 5.25 6.67 18.65
CA ALA A 355 4.97 5.30 18.23
C ALA A 355 6.19 4.63 17.58
N LYS A 356 6.98 5.38 16.80
CA LYS A 356 8.26 4.91 16.24
C LYS A 356 9.26 4.53 17.32
N ASP A 357 9.36 5.31 18.41
CA ASP A 357 10.26 4.99 19.52
C ASP A 357 9.89 3.65 20.18
N VAL A 358 8.60 3.42 20.39
CA VAL A 358 8.08 2.16 20.94
C VAL A 358 8.32 1.01 19.97
N TYR A 359 8.02 1.21 18.68
CA TYR A 359 8.25 0.20 17.64
C TYR A 359 9.73 -0.19 17.54
N TYR A 360 10.65 0.78 17.47
CA TYR A 360 12.09 0.51 17.43
C TYR A 360 12.57 -0.23 18.68
N ALA A 361 12.07 0.15 19.86
CA ALA A 361 12.39 -0.55 21.10
C ALA A 361 11.91 -2.02 21.05
N MET A 362 10.70 -2.28 20.57
CA MET A 362 10.15 -3.64 20.40
C MET A 362 10.98 -4.47 19.40
N CYS A 363 11.41 -3.85 18.30
CA CYS A 363 12.31 -4.47 17.33
C CYS A 363 13.74 -4.71 17.86
N GLY A 364 14.11 -4.13 19.01
CA GLY A 364 15.49 -4.15 19.52
C GLY A 364 16.45 -3.31 18.67
N TRP A 365 15.98 -2.16 18.19
CA TRP A 365 16.74 -1.18 17.44
C TRP A 365 17.14 0.01 18.32
N SER A 366 18.14 0.78 17.89
CA SER A 366 18.47 2.07 18.50
C SER A 366 17.41 3.12 18.20
N GLN A 367 17.50 4.29 18.84
CA GLN A 367 16.62 5.43 18.55
C GLN A 367 16.75 5.94 17.10
N GLU A 368 17.93 5.78 16.48
CA GLU A 368 18.16 6.04 15.04
C GLU A 368 17.57 4.95 14.11
N GLY A 369 16.91 3.94 14.67
CA GLY A 369 16.34 2.81 13.94
C GLY A 369 17.39 1.84 13.39
N VAL A 370 18.54 1.67 14.05
CA VAL A 370 19.59 0.71 13.66
C VAL A 370 19.42 -0.57 14.48
N PRO A 371 19.31 -1.77 13.86
CA PRO A 371 19.28 -3.02 14.59
C PRO A 371 20.49 -3.18 15.51
N THR A 372 20.26 -3.48 16.79
CA THR A 372 21.36 -3.68 17.73
C THR A 372 22.11 -4.99 17.44
N ARG A 373 23.42 -5.05 17.76
CA ARG A 373 24.17 -6.31 17.64
C ARG A 373 23.50 -7.46 18.40
N ALA A 374 22.99 -7.20 19.61
CA ALA A 374 22.29 -8.22 20.40
C ALA A 374 21.07 -8.79 19.65
N ARG A 375 20.26 -7.94 19.01
CA ARG A 375 19.14 -8.38 18.17
C ARG A 375 19.62 -9.17 16.95
N LEU A 376 20.65 -8.70 16.27
CA LEU A 376 21.19 -9.38 15.09
C LEU A 376 21.76 -10.76 15.46
N GLU A 377 22.46 -10.90 16.57
CA GLU A 377 22.93 -12.20 17.07
C GLU A 377 21.78 -13.15 17.40
N GLU A 378 20.74 -12.67 18.08
CA GLU A 378 19.54 -13.46 18.40
C GLU A 378 18.85 -13.99 17.13
N LEU A 379 18.83 -13.19 16.07
CA LEU A 379 18.27 -13.55 14.78
C LEU A 379 19.24 -14.33 13.86
N SER A 380 20.40 -14.76 14.36
CA SER A 380 21.42 -15.46 13.56
C SER A 380 21.96 -14.61 12.38
N LEU A 381 22.01 -13.29 12.57
CA LEU A 381 22.53 -12.27 11.66
C LEU A 381 23.80 -11.59 12.23
N GLY A 382 24.55 -12.24 13.14
CA GLY A 382 25.76 -11.67 13.74
C GLY A 382 26.78 -11.15 12.71
N TRP A 383 26.92 -11.84 11.57
CA TRP A 383 27.77 -11.41 10.46
C TRP A 383 27.34 -10.07 9.82
N VAL A 384 26.06 -9.70 9.91
CA VAL A 384 25.54 -8.40 9.45
C VAL A 384 25.95 -7.30 10.42
N ALA A 385 25.98 -7.59 11.73
CA ALA A 385 26.37 -6.62 12.75
C ALA A 385 27.80 -6.12 12.52
N ASP A 386 28.69 -6.99 12.04
CA ASP A 386 30.07 -6.64 11.70
C ASP A 386 30.18 -5.72 10.48
N LEU A 387 29.17 -5.70 9.61
CA LEU A 387 29.10 -4.81 8.43
C LEU A 387 28.52 -3.43 8.75
N LEU A 388 27.86 -3.29 9.91
CA LEU A 388 27.27 -2.03 10.37
C LEU A 388 28.17 -1.26 11.36
N ALA A 389 29.22 -1.91 11.87
CA ALA A 389 30.21 -1.31 12.76
C ALA A 389 31.26 -0.51 11.97
#